data_AF-A0A2P6RIR3-F1
#
_entry.id   AF-A0A2P6RIR3-F1
#
_cell.length_a   1.000
_cell.length_b   1.000
_cell.length_c   1.000
_cell.angle_alpha   90.00
_cell.angle_beta   90.00
_cell.angle_gamma   90.00
#
_symmetry.space_group_name_H-M   'P 1'
#
loop_
_entity.id
_entity.type
_entity.pdbx_description
1 polymer ?
#
loop_
_entity_poly.entity_id
_entity_poly.type
_entity_poly.pdbx_seq_one_letter_code
_entity_poly.pdbx_strand_id
1 'polypeptide(L)'
;MHHVQKLDIPFIAMYRKEDCLSLLKDPEQPEEEKSTLKWHKVLWAIQELHKKWLLFQNQKRALQFHYNKRFEEESRRGLLHDETPQLFESIMKSLRDAESEREVEDVNSKFNLHFPAGEGQDAIDISSDPGVRKYVRSNYFDFVEVSVTSTKPGLYMDCQKKQLNRFEDAQWFLVQKAEEENLVQVTIKLPEDRLNRLIRDLSNYNLSKLSAQLWNEQRKLILQDALSNFLLPSMEKEARSLLVSRAKNWLLMQCGKALWNRVSMAPPYKRNQTAPPRVMACCWGPGDPATTLVMLDSCGELLDVLCIGTISWENLTWTVPFFDKPTRLRMENDDKRILQFVNDHEPDLAIIGATNMSCDMLKLQLLGIESLQVPEKMIPLRVVYGDETLACLYESSQISADQLPGQSGMVRRAVALGRYLQNPLAMVATLCGPGREILSWKPLTSPFSPQMRSTR
;
A
#
# COMPACT_ATOMS: atom_id res chain seq x y z
N MET A 1 5.68 -11.45 25.08
CA MET A 1 4.67 -10.42 25.43
C MET A 1 3.44 -10.53 24.53
N HIS A 2 3.52 -10.24 23.23
CA HIS A 2 2.34 -10.28 22.36
C HIS A 2 1.69 -11.68 22.21
N HIS A 3 2.45 -12.74 21.94
CA HIS A 3 1.88 -14.10 21.74
C HIS A 3 1.42 -14.77 23.04
N VAL A 4 2.26 -14.71 24.09
CA VAL A 4 2.03 -15.44 25.35
C VAL A 4 1.11 -14.67 26.31
N GLN A 5 1.31 -13.36 26.44
CA GLN A 5 0.56 -12.52 27.38
C GLN A 5 -0.58 -11.74 26.69
N LYS A 6 -0.73 -11.88 25.37
CA LYS A 6 -1.77 -11.22 24.56
C LYS A 6 -1.83 -9.70 24.72
N LEU A 7 -0.67 -9.07 24.98
CA LEU A 7 -0.57 -7.62 25.10
C LEU A 7 -0.55 -6.95 23.71
N ASP A 8 -1.30 -5.87 23.58
CA ASP A 8 -1.35 -5.09 22.35
C ASP A 8 -0.07 -4.29 22.10
N ILE A 9 0.25 -4.03 20.83
CA ILE A 9 1.45 -3.28 20.46
C ILE A 9 1.48 -1.88 21.12
N PRO A 10 0.41 -1.06 21.09
CA PRO A 10 0.37 0.23 21.80
C PRO A 10 0.51 0.13 23.33
N PHE A 11 0.23 -1.02 23.93
CA PHE A 11 0.49 -1.22 25.36
C PHE A 11 1.96 -1.55 25.61
N ILE A 12 2.53 -2.49 24.86
CA ILE A 12 3.95 -2.91 24.97
C ILE A 12 4.87 -1.70 24.73
N ALA A 13 4.60 -1.00 23.64
CA ALA A 13 5.04 0.33 23.30
C ALA A 13 5.25 1.31 24.46
N MET A 14 4.19 1.49 25.23
CA MET A 14 4.03 2.61 26.16
C MET A 14 4.50 2.22 27.57
N TYR A 15 4.30 0.96 27.95
CA TYR A 15 4.46 0.49 29.33
C TYR A 15 5.50 -0.61 29.51
N ARG A 16 6.07 -1.17 28.44
CA ARG A 16 7.04 -2.29 28.48
C ARG A 16 8.28 -2.01 27.63
N LYS A 17 8.60 -0.73 27.43
CA LYS A 17 9.73 -0.31 26.60
C LYS A 17 11.07 -0.81 27.14
N GLU A 18 11.22 -0.83 28.47
CA GLU A 18 12.42 -1.34 29.15
C GLU A 18 12.75 -2.80 28.83
N ASP A 19 11.72 -3.64 28.66
CA ASP A 19 11.87 -5.06 28.35
C ASP A 19 12.27 -5.32 26.89
N CYS A 20 12.25 -4.28 26.02
CA CYS A 20 12.55 -4.37 24.59
C CYS A 20 13.82 -3.61 24.18
N LEU A 21 14.62 -3.12 25.14
CA LEU A 21 15.81 -2.29 24.86
C LEU A 21 16.90 -2.98 24.02
N SER A 22 17.00 -4.32 24.09
CA SER A 22 17.96 -5.10 23.27
C SER A 22 17.63 -5.08 21.79
N LEU A 23 16.36 -4.87 21.41
CA LEU A 23 15.93 -4.74 20.01
C LEU A 23 16.20 -3.33 19.43
N LEU A 24 16.68 -2.40 20.27
CA LEU A 24 16.82 -0.98 19.97
C LEU A 24 18.27 -0.48 19.92
N LYS A 25 19.25 -1.34 20.23
CA LYS A 25 20.67 -0.97 20.14
C LYS A 25 21.19 -1.37 18.76
N ASP A 26 21.41 -0.37 17.91
CA ASP A 26 22.31 -0.51 16.77
C ASP A 26 23.75 -0.42 17.30
N PRO A 27 24.63 -1.42 17.11
CA PRO A 27 25.97 -1.42 17.68
C PRO A 27 26.91 -0.37 17.04
N GLU A 28 26.50 0.29 15.94
CA GLU A 28 27.35 1.20 15.16
C GLU A 28 26.92 2.67 15.13
N GLN A 29 25.84 3.08 15.82
CA GLN A 29 25.41 4.49 15.84
C GLN A 29 25.96 5.27 17.07
N PRO A 30 26.67 6.40 16.89
CA PRO A 30 27.06 7.28 17.98
C PRO A 30 25.83 7.89 18.67
N GLU A 31 25.91 8.06 20.00
CA GLU A 31 24.77 8.32 20.91
C GLU A 31 23.95 9.60 20.62
N GLU A 32 24.45 10.50 19.77
CA GLU A 32 23.83 11.80 19.47
C GLU A 32 22.80 11.76 18.33
N GLU A 33 22.86 10.75 17.46
CA GLU A 33 21.80 10.47 16.49
C GLU A 33 21.09 9.18 16.89
N LYS A 34 20.32 9.24 17.97
CA LYS A 34 19.23 8.27 18.15
C LYS A 34 18.28 8.48 16.99
N SER A 35 18.52 7.76 15.90
CA SER A 35 17.56 7.61 14.83
C SER A 35 16.27 7.22 15.53
N THR A 36 15.30 8.12 15.54
CA THR A 36 13.96 7.82 16.02
C THR A 36 13.31 6.94 14.95
N LEU A 37 13.93 5.79 14.64
CA LEU A 37 13.24 4.63 14.13
C LEU A 37 12.12 4.42 15.13
N LYS A 38 10.95 4.91 14.69
CA LYS A 38 9.72 4.94 15.46
C LYS A 38 9.51 3.53 15.99
N TRP A 39 9.87 3.28 17.24
CA TRP A 39 10.02 1.93 17.84
C TRP A 39 8.74 1.09 17.66
N HIS A 40 7.58 1.74 17.52
CA HIS A 40 6.32 1.10 17.18
C HIS A 40 6.36 0.37 15.84
N LYS A 41 7.03 0.92 14.82
CA LYS A 41 7.22 0.28 13.51
C LYS A 41 7.96 -1.05 13.62
N VAL A 42 8.99 -1.11 14.46
CA VAL A 42 9.75 -2.34 14.72
C VAL A 42 8.85 -3.39 15.36
N LEU A 43 8.06 -3.01 16.37
CA LEU A 43 7.11 -3.92 17.01
C LEU A 43 6.03 -4.44 16.06
N TRP A 44 5.51 -3.57 15.17
CA TRP A 44 4.57 -3.98 14.12
C TRP A 44 5.21 -4.94 13.12
N ALA A 45 6.43 -4.67 12.66
CA ALA A 45 7.17 -5.57 11.77
C ALA A 45 7.42 -6.94 12.43
N ILE A 46 7.79 -6.96 13.71
CA ILE A 46 7.96 -8.21 14.48
C ILE A 46 6.64 -8.98 14.57
N GLN A 47 5.52 -8.31 14.82
CA GLN A 47 4.21 -8.96 14.88
C GLN A 47 3.82 -9.58 13.53
N GLU A 48 4.04 -8.87 12.42
CA GLU A 48 3.79 -9.41 11.08
C GLU A 48 4.68 -10.61 10.76
N LEU A 49 5.98 -10.52 11.05
CA LEU A 49 6.92 -11.62 10.88
C LEU A 49 6.52 -12.82 11.73
N HIS A 50 6.09 -12.59 12.97
CA HIS A 50 5.62 -13.66 13.86
C HIS A 50 4.36 -14.34 13.33
N LYS A 51 3.39 -13.59 12.79
CA LYS A 51 2.19 -14.16 12.14
C LYS A 51 2.57 -15.03 10.94
N LYS A 52 3.45 -14.52 10.06
CA LYS A 52 3.96 -15.26 8.89
C LYS A 52 4.69 -16.54 9.32
N TRP A 53 5.55 -16.43 10.33
CA TRP A 53 6.27 -17.58 10.90
C TRP A 53 5.32 -18.61 11.51
N LEU A 54 4.27 -18.19 12.23
CA LEU A 54 3.30 -19.12 12.81
C LEU A 54 2.51 -19.88 11.72
N LEU A 55 2.06 -19.18 10.69
CA LEU A 55 1.39 -19.80 9.53
C LEU A 55 2.31 -20.81 8.85
N PHE A 56 3.56 -20.42 8.63
CA PHE A 56 4.59 -21.29 8.07
C PHE A 56 4.82 -22.56 8.91
N GLN A 57 4.94 -22.42 10.24
CA GLN A 57 5.09 -23.56 11.14
C GLN A 57 3.84 -24.47 11.15
N ASN A 58 2.64 -23.89 11.10
CA ASN A 58 1.40 -24.66 11.04
C ASN A 58 1.30 -25.46 9.75
N GLN A 59 1.67 -24.86 8.61
CA GLN A 59 1.71 -25.55 7.33
C GLN A 59 2.70 -26.72 7.35
N LYS A 60 3.92 -26.52 7.89
CA LYS A 60 4.92 -27.60 8.05
C LYS A 60 4.37 -28.76 8.89
N ARG A 61 3.72 -28.46 10.02
CA ARG A 61 3.12 -29.50 10.89
C ARG A 61 1.98 -30.24 10.19
N ALA A 62 1.13 -29.53 9.46
CA ALA A 62 0.02 -30.13 8.72
C ALA A 62 0.54 -31.09 7.63
N LEU A 63 1.56 -30.66 6.87
CA LEU A 63 2.22 -31.50 5.87
C LEU A 63 2.94 -32.70 6.51
N GLN A 64 3.64 -32.49 7.61
CA GLN A 64 4.30 -33.57 8.35
C GLN A 64 3.29 -34.66 8.78
N PHE A 65 2.15 -34.24 9.32
CA PHE A 65 1.07 -35.14 9.68
C PHE A 65 0.50 -35.87 8.45
N HIS A 66 0.27 -35.14 7.36
CA HIS A 66 -0.22 -35.71 6.10
C HIS A 66 0.74 -36.76 5.53
N TYR A 67 2.05 -36.48 5.51
CA TYR A 67 3.08 -37.38 5.00
C TYR A 67 3.16 -38.66 5.82
N ASN A 68 3.18 -38.55 7.15
CA ASN A 68 3.16 -39.72 8.04
C ASN A 68 1.94 -40.60 7.78
N LYS A 69 0.74 -40.00 7.69
CA LYS A 69 -0.50 -40.74 7.44
C LYS A 69 -0.46 -41.48 6.10
N ARG A 70 0.02 -40.82 5.05
CA ARG A 70 0.15 -41.43 3.71
C ARG A 70 1.17 -42.56 3.68
N PHE A 71 2.32 -42.38 4.31
CA PHE A 71 3.34 -43.42 4.42
C PHE A 71 2.81 -44.65 5.18
N GLU A 72 2.07 -44.44 6.27
CA GLU A 72 1.39 -45.54 6.99
C GLU A 72 0.36 -46.27 6.12
N GLU A 73 -0.43 -45.54 5.32
CA GLU A 73 -1.42 -46.13 4.41
C GLU A 73 -0.76 -47.01 3.32
N GLU A 74 0.35 -46.57 2.73
CA GLU A 74 1.09 -47.34 1.73
C GLU A 74 1.84 -48.53 2.34
N SER A 75 2.40 -48.36 3.54
CA SER A 75 2.98 -49.45 4.33
C SER A 75 1.95 -50.57 4.54
N ARG A 76 0.72 -50.21 4.93
CA ARG A 76 -0.39 -51.17 5.12
C ARG A 76 -0.83 -51.84 3.83
N ARG A 77 -0.68 -51.17 2.67
CA ARG A 77 -0.99 -51.74 1.35
C ARG A 77 0.12 -52.64 0.80
N GLY A 78 1.28 -52.69 1.44
CA GLY A 78 2.43 -53.48 0.98
C GLY A 78 3.05 -52.96 -0.32
N LEU A 79 2.84 -51.68 -0.65
CA LEU A 79 3.34 -51.05 -1.88
C LEU A 79 4.73 -50.42 -1.73
N LEU A 80 5.38 -50.62 -0.59
CA LEU A 80 6.70 -50.06 -0.29
C LEU A 80 7.82 -50.92 -0.89
N HIS A 81 8.67 -50.31 -1.71
CA HIS A 81 9.95 -50.90 -2.15
C HIS A 81 11.05 -50.71 -1.09
N ASP A 82 12.14 -51.50 -1.15
CA ASP A 82 13.21 -51.50 -0.14
C ASP A 82 13.84 -50.11 0.13
N GLU A 83 13.87 -49.21 -0.86
CA GLU A 83 14.48 -47.87 -0.74
C GLU A 83 13.49 -46.78 -0.25
N THR A 84 12.18 -47.07 -0.24
CA THR A 84 11.12 -46.09 0.11
C THR A 84 11.21 -45.53 1.53
N PRO A 85 11.63 -46.28 2.58
CA PRO A 85 11.76 -45.70 3.93
C PRO A 85 12.88 -44.67 4.02
N GLN A 86 14.00 -44.90 3.33
CA GLN A 86 15.14 -43.97 3.31
C GLN A 86 14.77 -42.67 2.58
N LEU A 87 14.03 -42.78 1.47
CA LEU A 87 13.49 -41.63 0.73
C LEU A 87 12.52 -40.82 1.60
N PHE A 88 11.63 -41.50 2.32
CA PHE A 88 10.70 -40.83 3.24
C PHE A 88 11.43 -40.07 4.35
N GLU A 89 12.44 -40.67 4.99
CA GLU A 89 13.26 -39.99 5.99
C GLU A 89 13.98 -38.75 5.42
N SER A 90 14.48 -38.85 4.20
CA SER A 90 15.13 -37.74 3.48
C SER A 90 14.17 -36.59 3.19
N ILE A 91 12.94 -36.90 2.75
CA ILE A 91 11.88 -35.90 2.53
C ILE A 91 11.48 -35.24 3.85
N MET A 92 11.32 -36.03 4.91
CA MET A 92 10.99 -35.51 6.25
C MET A 92 12.10 -34.64 6.83
N LYS A 93 13.37 -34.97 6.55
CA LYS A 93 14.50 -34.11 6.88
C LYS A 93 14.45 -32.80 6.10
N SER A 94 14.24 -32.86 4.78
CA SER A 94 14.08 -31.67 3.94
C SER A 94 12.93 -30.78 4.39
N LEU A 95 11.80 -31.36 4.81
CA LEU A 95 10.67 -30.61 5.38
C LEU A 95 11.07 -29.90 6.67
N ARG A 96 11.81 -30.57 7.57
CA ARG A 96 12.30 -29.96 8.82
C ARG A 96 13.27 -28.81 8.53
N ASP A 97 14.19 -29.01 7.60
CA ASP A 97 15.26 -28.04 7.26
C ASP A 97 14.75 -26.88 6.39
N ALA A 98 13.55 -26.96 5.81
CA ALA A 98 12.98 -25.87 5.01
C ALA A 98 12.75 -24.60 5.85
N GLU A 99 13.27 -23.47 5.38
CA GLU A 99 13.22 -22.16 6.03
C GLU A 99 12.25 -21.18 5.34
N SER A 100 11.75 -21.53 4.16
CA SER A 100 10.80 -20.70 3.41
C SER A 100 9.61 -21.48 2.87
N GLU A 101 8.49 -20.78 2.67
CA GLU A 101 7.26 -21.35 2.10
C GLU A 101 7.50 -22.02 0.74
N ARG A 102 8.38 -21.44 -0.08
CA ARG A 102 8.80 -22.00 -1.38
C ARG A 102 9.54 -23.33 -1.23
N GLU A 103 10.44 -23.44 -0.26
CA GLU A 103 11.14 -24.70 0.01
C GLU A 103 10.17 -25.78 0.51
N VAL A 104 9.15 -25.39 1.29
CA VAL A 104 8.09 -26.33 1.72
C VAL A 104 7.26 -26.81 0.53
N GLU A 105 6.96 -25.94 -0.44
CA GLU A 105 6.26 -26.31 -1.68
C GLU A 105 7.11 -27.22 -2.59
N ASP A 106 8.42 -26.96 -2.68
CA ASP A 106 9.38 -27.83 -3.37
C ASP A 106 9.39 -29.23 -2.75
N VAL A 107 9.49 -29.32 -1.41
CA VAL A 107 9.42 -30.59 -0.67
C VAL A 107 8.08 -31.29 -0.88
N ASN A 108 6.99 -30.54 -0.93
CA ASN A 108 5.67 -31.09 -1.21
C ASN A 108 5.53 -31.64 -2.61
N SER A 109 6.15 -31.00 -3.60
CA SER A 109 6.22 -31.49 -4.97
C SER A 109 7.00 -32.80 -5.03
N LYS A 110 8.16 -32.88 -4.35
CA LYS A 110 8.94 -34.12 -4.23
C LYS A 110 8.16 -35.24 -3.53
N PHE A 111 7.44 -34.93 -2.46
CA PHE A 111 6.60 -35.92 -1.79
C PHE A 111 5.53 -36.47 -2.72
N ASN A 112 4.76 -35.61 -3.39
CA ASN A 112 3.67 -36.03 -4.27
C ASN A 112 4.14 -36.82 -5.50
N LEU A 113 5.40 -36.63 -5.93
CA LEU A 113 6.01 -37.40 -7.00
C LEU A 113 6.25 -38.87 -6.58
N HIS A 114 6.78 -39.09 -5.38
CA HIS A 114 7.06 -40.44 -4.88
C HIS A 114 5.86 -41.13 -4.22
N PHE A 115 4.86 -40.34 -3.79
CA PHE A 115 3.63 -40.79 -3.15
C PHE A 115 2.40 -40.25 -3.90
N PRO A 116 2.20 -40.62 -5.18
CA PRO A 116 1.15 -40.02 -6.00
C PRO A 116 -0.24 -40.49 -5.57
N ALA A 117 -1.24 -39.61 -5.70
CA ALA A 117 -2.63 -39.95 -5.41
C ALA A 117 -3.30 -40.83 -6.50
N GLY A 118 -2.59 -41.16 -7.60
CA GLY A 118 -3.03 -41.96 -8.76
C GLY A 118 -1.85 -42.37 -9.67
N GLU A 119 -2.09 -43.11 -10.77
CA GLU A 119 -1.04 -43.56 -11.72
C GLU A 119 -0.63 -42.41 -12.69
N GLY A 120 0.65 -42.01 -12.70
CA GLY A 120 1.19 -41.21 -13.81
C GLY A 120 2.55 -40.50 -13.62
N GLN A 121 3.51 -40.92 -14.46
CA GLN A 121 4.59 -40.20 -15.17
C GLN A 121 5.99 -39.98 -14.53
N ASP A 122 6.91 -40.90 -14.86
CA ASP A 122 8.34 -40.99 -14.48
C ASP A 122 9.30 -39.98 -15.17
N ALA A 123 8.88 -38.74 -15.44
CA ALA A 123 9.74 -37.72 -16.09
C ALA A 123 9.97 -36.43 -15.27
N ILE A 124 9.45 -36.37 -14.03
CA ILE A 124 9.37 -35.14 -13.21
C ILE A 124 10.38 -35.15 -12.03
N ASP A 125 11.12 -36.24 -11.86
CA ASP A 125 11.88 -36.56 -10.65
C ASP A 125 13.02 -35.55 -10.37
N ILE A 126 13.78 -35.17 -11.40
CA ILE A 126 14.94 -34.27 -11.23
C ILE A 126 14.49 -32.80 -11.05
N SER A 127 13.43 -32.38 -11.75
CA SER A 127 12.92 -31.00 -11.67
C SER A 127 12.15 -30.73 -10.36
N SER A 128 11.75 -31.80 -9.67
CA SER A 128 11.06 -31.74 -8.37
C SER A 128 11.98 -31.87 -7.17
N ASP A 129 13.29 -32.12 -7.37
CA ASP A 129 14.22 -32.20 -6.24
C ASP A 129 14.44 -30.82 -5.58
N PRO A 130 14.18 -30.68 -4.26
CA PRO A 130 14.33 -29.42 -3.54
C PRO A 130 15.77 -28.88 -3.54
N GLY A 131 16.78 -29.76 -3.53
CA GLY A 131 18.18 -29.37 -3.57
C GLY A 131 18.55 -28.75 -4.92
N VAL A 132 18.16 -29.41 -6.01
CA VAL A 132 18.34 -28.89 -7.38
C VAL A 132 17.59 -27.57 -7.56
N ARG A 133 16.32 -27.51 -7.14
CA ARG A 133 15.51 -26.28 -7.22
C ARG A 133 16.13 -25.14 -6.41
N LYS A 134 16.65 -25.40 -5.20
CA LYS A 134 17.35 -24.41 -4.37
C LYS A 134 18.61 -23.88 -5.06
N TYR A 135 19.43 -24.75 -5.63
CA TYR A 135 20.64 -24.36 -6.37
C TYR A 135 20.31 -23.51 -7.61
N VAL A 136 19.34 -23.95 -8.42
CA VAL A 136 18.91 -23.24 -9.62
C VAL A 136 18.28 -21.90 -9.26
N ARG A 137 17.44 -21.84 -8.21
CA ARG A 137 16.81 -20.61 -7.72
C ARG A 137 17.85 -19.56 -7.31
N SER A 138 18.87 -19.95 -6.54
CA SER A 138 19.94 -19.04 -6.12
C SER A 138 20.64 -18.41 -7.33
N ASN A 139 21.07 -19.24 -8.27
CA ASN A 139 21.73 -18.76 -9.48
C ASN A 139 20.79 -17.97 -10.41
N TYR A 140 19.51 -18.35 -10.50
CA TYR A 140 18.54 -17.64 -11.31
C TYR A 140 18.33 -16.23 -10.76
N PHE A 141 18.08 -16.10 -9.45
CA PHE A 141 17.67 -14.83 -8.84
C PHE A 141 18.80 -13.81 -8.80
N ASP A 142 20.05 -14.26 -8.75
CA ASP A 142 21.23 -13.39 -8.75
C ASP A 142 21.51 -12.78 -10.13
N PHE A 143 21.15 -13.47 -11.22
CA PHE A 143 21.60 -13.11 -12.57
C PHE A 143 20.47 -12.94 -13.60
N VAL A 144 19.21 -13.14 -13.21
CA VAL A 144 18.09 -12.95 -14.11
C VAL A 144 17.92 -11.47 -14.49
N GLU A 145 17.69 -11.26 -15.78
CA GLU A 145 17.41 -9.94 -16.35
C GLU A 145 15.93 -9.87 -16.77
N VAL A 146 15.29 -8.78 -16.38
CA VAL A 146 13.95 -8.41 -16.82
C VAL A 146 14.12 -7.42 -17.97
N SER A 147 13.69 -7.82 -19.17
CA SER A 147 13.64 -6.97 -20.35
C SER A 147 12.21 -6.55 -20.68
N VAL A 148 12.06 -5.25 -20.92
CA VAL A 148 10.77 -4.59 -21.15
C VAL A 148 10.81 -3.95 -22.53
N THR A 149 10.04 -4.51 -23.48
CA THR A 149 10.00 -4.05 -24.87
C THR A 149 8.63 -3.45 -25.19
N SER A 150 8.59 -2.24 -25.76
CA SER A 150 7.34 -1.61 -26.16
C SER A 150 6.73 -2.31 -27.37
N THR A 151 5.42 -2.58 -27.33
CA THR A 151 4.67 -3.16 -28.45
C THR A 151 4.42 -2.13 -29.55
N LYS A 152 4.42 -0.82 -29.22
CA LYS A 152 4.24 0.30 -30.17
C LYS A 152 5.51 1.16 -30.24
N PRO A 153 6.01 1.52 -31.44
CA PRO A 153 7.15 2.43 -31.56
C PRO A 153 6.75 3.83 -31.04
N GLY A 154 7.51 4.36 -30.08
CA GLY A 154 7.30 5.70 -29.50
C GLY A 154 7.08 5.75 -27.98
N LEU A 155 6.92 4.61 -27.30
CA LEU A 155 6.82 4.57 -25.83
C LEU A 155 8.20 4.28 -25.23
N TYR A 156 8.85 5.31 -24.67
CA TYR A 156 10.13 5.14 -23.97
C TYR A 156 9.85 4.85 -22.49
N MET A 157 10.17 3.63 -22.05
CA MET A 157 10.15 3.24 -20.64
C MET A 157 11.59 3.18 -20.12
N ASP A 158 11.86 3.80 -18.98
CA ASP A 158 13.18 3.91 -18.34
C ASP A 158 13.71 2.57 -17.76
N CYS A 159 13.04 1.45 -18.08
CA CYS A 159 13.27 0.13 -17.49
C CYS A 159 13.55 -0.95 -18.55
N GLN A 160 14.27 -0.61 -19.63
CA GLN A 160 14.44 -1.51 -20.78
C GLN A 160 15.13 -2.84 -20.43
N LYS A 161 16.15 -2.82 -19.55
CA LYS A 161 16.83 -4.01 -19.01
C LYS A 161 17.28 -3.78 -17.57
N LYS A 162 16.83 -4.61 -16.64
CA LYS A 162 17.15 -4.47 -15.21
C LYS A 162 17.21 -5.83 -14.52
N GLN A 163 18.15 -5.99 -13.60
CA GLN A 163 18.23 -7.18 -12.75
C GLN A 163 17.10 -7.20 -11.70
N LEU A 164 16.68 -8.40 -11.30
CA LEU A 164 15.60 -8.62 -10.32
C LEU A 164 15.79 -7.81 -9.02
N ASN A 165 17.02 -7.78 -8.51
CA ASN A 165 17.34 -7.13 -7.23
C ASN A 165 17.41 -5.61 -7.30
N ARG A 166 17.44 -5.03 -8.51
CA ARG A 166 17.45 -3.57 -8.67
C ARG A 166 16.04 -2.99 -8.75
N PHE A 167 15.00 -3.81 -8.91
CA PHE A 167 13.62 -3.32 -8.89
C PHE A 167 13.29 -2.80 -7.48
N GLU A 168 13.06 -1.50 -7.40
CA GLU A 168 12.67 -0.80 -6.19
C GLU A 168 11.27 -0.20 -6.40
N ASP A 169 10.60 0.08 -5.29
CA ASP A 169 9.33 0.81 -5.26
C ASP A 169 8.16 0.16 -6.03
N ALA A 170 7.29 0.98 -6.63
CA ALA A 170 6.13 0.57 -7.42
C ALA A 170 6.43 0.33 -8.91
N GLN A 171 7.71 0.32 -9.31
CA GLN A 171 8.12 0.18 -10.72
C GLN A 171 7.53 -1.07 -11.38
N TRP A 172 7.56 -2.20 -10.66
CA TRP A 172 7.02 -3.46 -11.16
C TRP A 172 5.51 -3.40 -11.43
N PHE A 173 4.73 -2.69 -10.62
CA PHE A 173 3.30 -2.56 -10.86
C PHE A 173 2.97 -1.74 -12.11
N LEU A 174 3.78 -0.72 -12.42
CA LEU A 174 3.62 0.04 -13.65
C LEU A 174 3.89 -0.85 -14.86
N VAL A 175 4.94 -1.67 -14.79
CA VAL A 175 5.28 -2.64 -15.85
C VAL A 175 4.18 -3.68 -16.00
N GLN A 176 3.69 -4.26 -14.90
CA GLN A 176 2.61 -5.25 -14.93
C GLN A 176 1.32 -4.67 -15.52
N LYS A 177 0.92 -3.46 -15.11
CA LYS A 177 -0.25 -2.80 -15.65
C LYS A 177 -0.10 -2.51 -17.16
N ALA A 178 1.09 -2.09 -17.59
CA ALA A 178 1.39 -1.87 -19.00
C ALA A 178 1.39 -3.16 -19.82
N GLU A 179 1.80 -4.29 -19.22
CA GLU A 179 1.69 -5.63 -19.81
C GLU A 179 0.22 -6.06 -19.96
N GLU A 180 -0.61 -5.87 -18.92
CA GLU A 180 -2.06 -6.13 -18.93
C GLU A 180 -2.81 -5.29 -19.98
N GLU A 181 -2.40 -4.04 -20.18
CA GLU A 181 -2.94 -3.13 -21.20
C GLU A 181 -2.33 -3.35 -22.61
N ASN A 182 -1.51 -4.39 -22.80
CA ASN A 182 -0.80 -4.74 -24.04
C ASN A 182 0.10 -3.62 -24.62
N LEU A 183 0.53 -2.67 -23.79
CA LEU A 183 1.44 -1.60 -24.20
C LEU A 183 2.88 -2.09 -24.31
N VAL A 184 3.22 -3.14 -23.56
CA VAL A 184 4.57 -3.62 -23.33
C VAL A 184 4.58 -5.14 -23.27
N GLN A 185 5.65 -5.75 -23.79
CA GLN A 185 5.97 -7.16 -23.60
C GLN A 185 7.11 -7.30 -22.59
N VAL A 186 6.89 -8.10 -21.55
CA VAL A 186 7.89 -8.35 -20.49
C VAL A 186 8.47 -9.75 -20.65
N THR A 187 9.79 -9.84 -20.64
CA THR A 187 10.52 -11.10 -20.72
C THR A 187 11.50 -11.19 -19.57
N ILE A 188 11.46 -12.30 -18.82
CA ILE A 188 12.35 -12.54 -17.69
C ILE A 188 13.20 -13.75 -18.03
N LYS A 189 14.48 -13.53 -18.36
CA LYS A 189 15.37 -14.59 -18.85
C LYS A 189 16.75 -14.47 -18.24
N LEU A 190 17.43 -15.61 -18.14
CA LEU A 190 18.87 -15.61 -17.86
C LEU A 190 19.64 -15.28 -19.13
N PRO A 191 20.73 -14.49 -19.02
CA PRO A 191 21.70 -14.36 -20.10
C PRO A 191 22.26 -15.73 -20.50
N GLU A 192 22.44 -15.96 -21.80
CA GLU A 192 22.85 -17.26 -22.36
C GLU A 192 24.18 -17.76 -21.75
N ASP A 193 25.13 -16.86 -21.51
CA ASP A 193 26.40 -17.18 -20.85
C ASP A 193 26.21 -17.80 -19.46
N ARG A 194 25.21 -17.33 -18.71
CA ARG A 194 24.91 -17.81 -17.36
C ARG A 194 24.15 -19.12 -17.40
N LEU A 195 23.22 -19.27 -18.34
CA LEU A 195 22.51 -20.51 -18.58
C LEU A 195 23.49 -21.64 -18.95
N ASN A 196 24.44 -21.38 -19.84
CA ASN A 196 25.45 -22.36 -20.25
C ASN A 196 26.35 -22.79 -19.08
N ARG A 197 26.71 -21.87 -18.19
CA ARG A 197 27.44 -22.21 -16.95
C ARG A 197 26.60 -23.08 -16.02
N LEU A 198 25.33 -22.75 -15.82
CA LEU A 198 24.43 -23.55 -14.98
C LEU A 198 24.28 -24.99 -15.48
N ILE A 199 24.10 -25.16 -16.79
CA ILE A 199 24.01 -26.48 -17.41
C ILE A 199 25.30 -27.28 -17.15
N ARG A 200 26.46 -26.64 -17.30
CA ARG A 200 27.76 -27.28 -17.05
C ARG A 200 27.93 -27.68 -15.59
N ASP A 201 27.57 -26.81 -14.65
CA ASP A 201 27.75 -27.07 -13.22
C ASP A 201 26.83 -28.21 -12.74
N LEU A 202 25.58 -28.25 -13.21
CA LEU A 202 24.65 -29.36 -12.95
C LEU A 202 25.10 -30.66 -13.60
N SER A 203 25.68 -30.60 -14.80
CA SER A 203 26.24 -31.77 -15.46
C SER A 203 27.38 -32.37 -14.64
N ASN A 204 28.21 -31.54 -14.00
CA ASN A 204 29.35 -32.00 -13.20
C ASN A 204 28.96 -32.60 -11.83
N TYR A 205 27.79 -32.27 -11.29
CA TYR A 205 27.35 -32.70 -9.96
C TYR A 205 27.10 -34.22 -9.86
N ASN A 206 26.74 -34.88 -10.97
CA ASN A 206 26.28 -36.29 -10.98
C ASN A 206 27.12 -37.24 -11.85
N LEU A 207 28.33 -36.84 -12.28
CA LEU A 207 29.18 -37.68 -13.14
C LEU A 207 30.16 -38.48 -12.30
N SER A 208 29.89 -39.77 -12.13
CA SER A 208 30.95 -40.73 -11.80
C SER A 208 31.87 -40.88 -13.02
N LYS A 209 33.18 -40.94 -12.81
CA LYS A 209 34.17 -41.07 -13.90
C LYS A 209 34.07 -42.38 -14.71
N LEU A 210 33.19 -43.31 -14.30
CA LEU A 210 33.16 -44.70 -14.75
C LEU A 210 31.92 -45.07 -15.59
N SER A 211 30.89 -44.24 -15.70
CA SER A 211 29.74 -44.53 -16.57
C SER A 211 30.05 -44.21 -18.04
N ALA A 212 29.69 -45.13 -18.94
CA ALA A 212 29.94 -45.07 -20.37
C ALA A 212 29.49 -43.73 -20.98
N GLN A 213 30.28 -43.18 -21.91
CA GLN A 213 30.10 -41.85 -22.52
C GLN A 213 28.67 -41.57 -22.99
N LEU A 214 27.99 -42.59 -23.56
CA LEU A 214 26.61 -42.51 -24.02
C LEU A 214 25.59 -42.22 -22.91
N TRP A 215 25.80 -42.75 -21.70
CA TRP A 215 24.93 -42.45 -20.54
C TRP A 215 25.12 -41.03 -20.04
N ASN A 216 26.35 -40.50 -20.15
CA ASN A 216 26.62 -39.11 -19.76
C ASN A 216 26.01 -38.12 -20.76
N GLU A 217 26.01 -38.45 -22.06
CA GLU A 217 25.31 -37.68 -23.10
C GLU A 217 23.80 -37.68 -22.89
N GLN A 218 23.21 -38.85 -22.62
CA GLN A 218 21.77 -38.94 -22.37
C GLN A 218 21.35 -38.17 -21.11
N ARG A 219 22.12 -38.24 -20.02
CA ARG A 219 21.87 -37.45 -18.80
C ARG A 219 21.94 -35.95 -19.07
N LYS A 220 22.86 -35.49 -19.91
CA LYS A 220 22.97 -34.09 -20.30
C LYS A 220 21.71 -33.61 -21.03
N LEU A 221 21.17 -34.42 -21.95
CA LEU A 221 19.92 -34.10 -22.65
C LEU A 221 18.73 -34.03 -21.69
N ILE A 222 18.60 -35.00 -20.79
CA ILE A 222 17.54 -35.01 -19.77
C ILE A 222 17.63 -33.77 -18.86
N LEU A 223 18.84 -33.41 -18.42
CA LEU A 223 19.05 -32.22 -17.60
C LEU A 223 18.72 -30.93 -18.36
N GLN A 224 19.08 -30.84 -19.64
CA GLN A 224 18.72 -29.70 -20.48
C GLN A 224 17.21 -29.57 -20.64
N ASP A 225 16.51 -30.68 -20.87
CA ASP A 225 15.05 -30.71 -20.99
C ASP A 225 14.35 -30.33 -19.68
N ALA A 226 14.82 -30.90 -18.55
CA ALA A 226 14.34 -30.58 -17.21
C ALA A 226 14.53 -29.09 -16.88
N LEU A 227 15.67 -28.52 -17.28
CA LEU A 227 15.97 -27.10 -17.10
C LEU A 227 15.06 -26.21 -17.94
N SER A 228 14.96 -26.47 -19.25
CA SER A 228 14.22 -25.61 -20.19
C SER A 228 12.72 -25.67 -20.00
N ASN A 229 12.16 -26.87 -19.79
CA ASN A 229 10.71 -27.08 -19.83
C ASN A 229 10.05 -26.95 -18.46
N PHE A 230 10.79 -27.20 -17.37
CA PHE A 230 10.21 -27.26 -16.02
C PHE A 230 10.83 -26.24 -15.08
N LEU A 231 12.15 -26.27 -14.87
CA LEU A 231 12.80 -25.44 -13.85
C LEU A 231 12.79 -23.96 -14.22
N LEU A 232 13.23 -23.56 -15.42
CA LEU A 232 13.28 -22.15 -15.82
C LEU A 232 11.89 -21.48 -15.85
N PRO A 233 10.83 -22.10 -16.42
CA PRO A 233 9.48 -21.53 -16.36
C PRO A 233 8.93 -21.43 -14.93
N SER A 234 9.24 -22.40 -14.06
CA SER A 234 8.89 -22.30 -12.65
C SER A 234 9.61 -21.14 -11.96
N MET A 235 10.92 -20.98 -12.19
CA MET A 235 11.72 -19.89 -11.61
C MET A 235 11.25 -18.51 -12.10
N GLU A 236 10.84 -18.41 -13.37
CA GLU A 236 10.24 -17.18 -13.91
C GLU A 236 8.94 -16.81 -13.17
N LYS A 237 8.04 -17.78 -12.96
CA LYS A 237 6.80 -17.56 -12.19
C LYS A 237 7.10 -17.13 -10.76
N GLU A 238 8.07 -17.77 -10.11
CA GLU A 238 8.52 -17.39 -8.77
C GLU A 238 9.11 -15.97 -8.74
N ALA A 239 9.91 -15.61 -9.73
CA ALA A 239 10.49 -14.27 -9.86
C ALA A 239 9.40 -13.20 -10.02
N ARG A 240 8.40 -13.43 -10.88
CA ARG A 240 7.23 -12.54 -11.05
C ARG A 240 6.48 -12.38 -9.71
N SER A 241 6.19 -13.50 -9.02
CA SER A 241 5.52 -13.48 -7.71
C SER A 241 6.30 -12.68 -6.66
N LEU A 242 7.63 -12.83 -6.63
CA LEU A 242 8.50 -12.08 -5.72
C LEU A 242 8.44 -10.56 -5.98
N LEU A 243 8.53 -10.15 -7.25
CA LEU A 243 8.44 -8.73 -7.63
C LEU A 243 7.10 -8.13 -7.24
N VAL A 244 5.99 -8.86 -7.49
CA VAL A 244 4.65 -8.45 -7.05
C VAL A 244 4.60 -8.29 -5.53
N SER A 245 5.11 -9.26 -4.78
CA SER A 245 5.11 -9.23 -3.32
C SER A 245 5.93 -8.05 -2.77
N ARG A 246 7.12 -7.79 -3.33
CA ARG A 246 7.96 -6.63 -2.97
C ARG A 246 7.25 -5.30 -3.25
N ALA A 247 6.70 -5.14 -4.45
CA ALA A 247 5.98 -3.93 -4.83
C ALA A 247 4.72 -3.71 -3.97
N LYS A 248 3.97 -4.79 -3.65
CA LYS A 248 2.82 -4.76 -2.71
C LYS A 248 3.24 -4.24 -1.33
N ASN A 249 4.29 -4.83 -0.75
CA ASN A 249 4.77 -4.45 0.59
C ASN A 249 5.23 -2.99 0.62
N TRP A 250 5.95 -2.54 -0.42
CA TRP A 250 6.36 -1.14 -0.53
C TRP A 250 5.16 -0.19 -0.62
N LEU A 251 4.18 -0.51 -1.48
CA LEU A 251 2.98 0.31 -1.64
C LEU A 251 2.19 0.41 -0.34
N LEU A 252 2.03 -0.69 0.38
CA LEU A 252 1.39 -0.71 1.70
C LEU A 252 2.11 0.20 2.70
N MET A 253 3.45 0.16 2.72
CA MET A 253 4.25 1.03 3.59
C MET A 253 4.07 2.51 3.24
N GLN A 254 4.06 2.87 1.95
CA GLN A 254 3.86 4.25 1.52
C GLN A 254 2.44 4.74 1.79
N CYS A 255 1.42 3.91 1.51
CA CYS A 255 0.03 4.19 1.87
C CYS A 255 -0.12 4.40 3.38
N GLY A 256 0.50 3.54 4.20
CA GLY A 256 0.51 3.67 5.65
C GLY A 256 1.19 4.96 6.13
N LYS A 257 2.32 5.35 5.52
CA LYS A 257 3.01 6.61 5.81
C LYS A 257 2.16 7.83 5.43
N ALA A 258 1.54 7.82 4.24
CA ALA A 258 0.68 8.89 3.79
C ALA A 258 -0.56 9.05 4.68
N LEU A 259 -1.21 7.93 5.04
CA LEU A 259 -2.33 7.90 5.97
C LEU A 259 -1.93 8.44 7.35
N TRP A 260 -0.80 7.95 7.90
CA TRP A 260 -0.31 8.41 9.19
C TRP A 260 -0.04 9.91 9.21
N ASN A 261 0.55 10.45 8.15
CA ASN A 261 0.82 11.89 8.04
C ASN A 261 -0.46 12.72 8.04
N ARG A 262 -1.52 12.26 7.37
CA ARG A 262 -2.82 12.93 7.33
C ARG A 262 -3.54 12.88 8.68
N VAL A 263 -3.51 11.71 9.33
CA VAL A 263 -4.21 11.46 10.59
C VAL A 263 -3.50 12.06 11.81
N SER A 264 -2.17 12.16 11.76
CA SER A 264 -1.37 12.67 12.88
C SER A 264 -1.18 14.20 12.84
N MET A 265 -1.89 14.91 11.96
CA MET A 265 -1.83 16.35 11.95
C MET A 265 -2.44 16.87 13.26
N ALA A 266 -1.62 17.55 14.05
CA ALA A 266 -2.12 18.23 15.23
C ALA A 266 -3.05 19.37 14.76
N PRO A 267 -4.25 19.49 15.36
CA PRO A 267 -5.11 20.64 15.12
C PRO A 267 -4.34 21.93 15.42
N PRO A 268 -4.65 23.04 14.73
CA PRO A 268 -3.94 24.31 14.89
C PRO A 268 -4.33 25.04 16.19
N TYR A 269 -4.09 24.40 17.35
CA TYR A 269 -4.29 24.99 18.65
C TYR A 269 -3.32 26.15 18.89
N LYS A 270 -3.79 27.24 19.49
CA LYS A 270 -2.89 28.17 20.20
C LYS A 270 -2.39 27.44 21.45
N ARG A 271 -1.08 27.49 21.74
CA ARG A 271 -0.43 26.77 22.87
C ARG A 271 -1.10 26.98 24.25
N ASN A 272 -1.95 27.99 24.40
CA ASN A 272 -2.57 28.39 25.66
C ASN A 272 -4.07 28.07 25.76
N GLN A 273 -4.68 27.45 24.74
CA GLN A 273 -6.11 27.08 24.77
C GLN A 273 -6.28 25.60 25.16
N THR A 274 -7.23 25.32 26.05
CA THR A 274 -7.57 23.97 26.53
C THR A 274 -8.61 23.26 25.66
N ALA A 275 -9.35 24.00 24.83
CA ALA A 275 -10.42 23.48 23.97
C ALA A 275 -10.06 23.61 22.48
N PRO A 276 -10.64 22.77 21.59
CA PRO A 276 -10.52 22.94 20.15
C PRO A 276 -11.12 24.27 19.67
N PRO A 277 -10.55 24.87 18.61
CA PRO A 277 -11.08 26.11 18.06
C PRO A 277 -12.48 25.89 17.52
N ARG A 278 -13.34 26.90 17.67
CA ARG A 278 -14.60 26.97 16.94
C ARG A 278 -14.29 27.27 15.47
N VAL A 279 -14.75 26.41 14.58
CA VAL A 279 -14.34 26.43 13.18
C VAL A 279 -15.50 26.85 12.29
N MET A 280 -15.27 27.88 11.48
CA MET A 280 -16.13 28.20 10.34
C MET A 280 -15.57 27.47 9.11
N ALA A 281 -16.30 26.49 8.57
CA ALA A 281 -15.89 25.76 7.37
C ALA A 281 -16.66 26.25 6.15
N CYS A 282 -15.93 26.49 5.06
CA CYS A 282 -16.45 27.00 3.80
C CYS A 282 -16.10 26.02 2.68
N CYS A 283 -17.14 25.49 2.03
CA CYS A 283 -16.99 24.66 0.84
C CYS A 283 -17.55 25.41 -0.37
N TRP A 284 -16.73 25.48 -1.42
CA TRP A 284 -17.18 25.96 -2.72
C TRP A 284 -17.85 24.81 -3.47
N GLY A 285 -19.02 25.06 -4.07
CA GLY A 285 -19.75 24.07 -4.85
C GLY A 285 -20.24 24.63 -6.18
N PRO A 286 -20.28 23.81 -7.25
CA PRO A 286 -20.89 24.19 -8.50
C PRO A 286 -22.42 24.10 -8.35
N GLY A 287 -23.11 25.21 -8.10
CA GLY A 287 -24.57 25.21 -8.07
C GLY A 287 -25.22 26.39 -7.37
N ASP A 288 -26.56 26.36 -7.41
CA ASP A 288 -27.48 27.22 -6.66
C ASP A 288 -28.14 26.36 -5.55
N PRO A 289 -27.93 26.65 -4.25
CA PRO A 289 -27.16 27.77 -3.73
C PRO A 289 -25.65 27.51 -3.79
N ALA A 290 -24.95 28.56 -4.21
CA ALA A 290 -23.50 28.64 -4.20
C ALA A 290 -22.97 28.71 -2.76
N THR A 291 -21.68 28.42 -2.58
CA THR A 291 -20.89 28.56 -1.35
C THR A 291 -21.62 28.32 -0.02
N THR A 292 -21.34 27.19 0.60
CA THR A 292 -21.89 26.86 1.93
C THR A 292 -20.86 27.15 3.00
N LEU A 293 -21.24 27.98 3.97
CA LEU A 293 -20.52 28.19 5.21
C LEU A 293 -21.26 27.44 6.33
N VAL A 294 -20.51 26.74 7.16
CA VAL A 294 -21.03 26.08 8.36
C VAL A 294 -20.23 26.52 9.56
N MET A 295 -20.91 26.74 10.68
CA MET A 295 -20.26 27.01 11.94
C MET A 295 -20.24 25.76 12.80
N LEU A 296 -19.05 25.38 13.29
CA LEU A 296 -18.85 24.28 14.21
C LEU A 296 -18.42 24.79 15.59
N ASP A 297 -18.97 24.18 16.64
CA ASP A 297 -18.49 24.39 18.01
C ASP A 297 -17.13 23.71 18.25
N SER A 298 -16.60 23.83 19.46
CA SER A 298 -15.33 23.18 19.85
C SER A 298 -15.40 21.65 19.88
N CYS A 299 -16.60 21.06 19.86
CA CYS A 299 -16.83 19.60 19.84
C CYS A 299 -17.02 19.06 18.41
N GLY A 300 -17.19 19.94 17.42
CA GLY A 300 -17.49 19.58 16.03
C GLY A 300 -18.98 19.42 15.75
N GLU A 301 -19.86 19.92 16.61
CA GLU A 301 -21.30 19.97 16.37
C GLU A 301 -21.66 21.15 15.46
N LEU A 302 -22.65 20.93 14.60
CA LEU A 302 -23.15 21.95 13.67
C LEU A 302 -24.01 22.96 14.43
N LEU A 303 -23.53 24.20 14.51
CA LEU A 303 -24.25 25.31 15.17
C LEU A 303 -25.19 26.03 14.19
N ASP A 304 -24.68 26.37 13.01
CA ASP A 304 -25.43 27.18 12.04
C ASP A 304 -24.91 26.97 10.61
N VAL A 305 -25.75 27.27 9.63
CA VAL A 305 -25.49 27.10 8.19
C VAL A 305 -25.88 28.36 7.44
N LEU A 306 -24.94 28.92 6.68
CA LEU A 306 -25.16 30.02 5.76
C LEU A 306 -24.89 29.56 4.32
N CYS A 307 -25.95 29.56 3.50
CA CYS A 307 -25.84 29.30 2.07
C CYS A 307 -25.88 30.62 1.30
N ILE A 308 -24.92 30.85 0.42
CA ILE A 308 -24.74 32.14 -0.26
C ILE A 308 -24.78 31.94 -1.77
N GLY A 309 -25.94 32.20 -2.36
CA GLY A 309 -26.12 32.21 -3.80
C GLY A 309 -25.48 33.43 -4.45
N THR A 310 -24.15 33.46 -4.62
CA THR A 310 -23.38 34.02 -5.76
C THR A 310 -21.87 34.02 -5.44
N ILE A 311 -21.13 33.03 -5.96
CA ILE A 311 -19.76 33.21 -6.49
C ILE A 311 -19.73 32.53 -7.86
N SER A 312 -20.53 33.08 -8.79
CA SER A 312 -20.52 32.63 -10.18
C SER A 312 -19.29 33.23 -10.87
N TRP A 313 -18.22 32.45 -10.98
CA TRP A 313 -17.03 32.77 -11.79
C TRP A 313 -17.29 32.61 -13.30
N GLU A 314 -18.44 32.08 -13.74
CA GLU A 314 -18.64 31.63 -15.12
C GLU A 314 -18.49 32.69 -16.23
N ASN A 315 -18.22 33.97 -15.92
CA ASN A 315 -18.05 35.01 -16.95
C ASN A 315 -16.87 35.99 -16.79
N LEU A 316 -15.70 35.63 -16.22
CA LEU A 316 -14.54 36.54 -16.31
C LEU A 316 -13.16 35.89 -16.48
N THR A 317 -12.73 35.83 -17.74
CA THR A 317 -11.44 36.41 -18.13
C THR A 317 -11.24 37.75 -17.41
N TRP A 318 -10.03 38.00 -16.90
CA TRP A 318 -9.59 39.20 -16.17
C TRP A 318 -9.76 40.56 -16.89
N THR A 319 -10.55 40.64 -17.95
CA THR A 319 -10.65 41.74 -18.92
C THR A 319 -12.06 42.29 -19.12
N VAL A 320 -12.92 42.35 -18.08
CA VAL A 320 -14.20 43.09 -18.19
C VAL A 320 -14.52 43.92 -16.94
N PRO A 321 -14.54 45.27 -17.01
CA PRO A 321 -14.75 46.13 -15.85
C PRO A 321 -16.23 46.32 -15.42
N PHE A 322 -17.16 45.44 -15.84
CA PHE A 322 -18.60 45.63 -15.65
C PHE A 322 -19.29 44.38 -15.11
N PHE A 323 -19.36 44.23 -13.78
CA PHE A 323 -20.46 43.50 -13.17
C PHE A 323 -21.74 44.34 -13.34
N ASP A 324 -22.83 43.74 -13.78
CA ASP A 324 -24.13 44.42 -13.84
C ASP A 324 -24.55 44.88 -12.43
N LYS A 325 -25.25 46.02 -12.32
CA LYS A 325 -25.71 46.58 -11.02
C LYS A 325 -26.38 45.54 -10.10
N PRO A 326 -27.28 44.65 -10.57
CA PRO A 326 -27.87 43.60 -9.74
C PRO A 326 -26.84 42.62 -9.17
N THR A 327 -25.78 42.27 -9.91
CA THR A 327 -24.75 41.34 -9.42
C THR A 327 -23.93 41.95 -8.29
N ARG A 328 -23.54 43.23 -8.43
CA ARG A 328 -22.87 43.96 -7.35
C ARG A 328 -23.72 44.06 -6.08
N LEU A 329 -25.00 44.38 -6.23
CA LEU A 329 -25.93 44.46 -5.10
C LEU A 329 -26.11 43.12 -4.38
N ARG A 330 -26.09 41.99 -5.10
CA ARG A 330 -26.12 40.65 -4.49
C ARG A 330 -24.84 40.38 -3.70
N MET A 331 -23.67 40.68 -4.27
CA MET A 331 -22.39 40.51 -3.57
C MET A 331 -22.31 41.36 -2.30
N GLU A 332 -22.73 42.63 -2.34
CA GLU A 332 -22.77 43.49 -1.14
C GLU A 332 -23.74 42.98 -0.06
N ASN A 333 -24.84 42.35 -0.46
CA ASN A 333 -25.79 41.74 0.48
C ASN A 333 -25.22 40.45 1.09
N ASP A 334 -24.52 39.66 0.29
CA ASP A 334 -23.85 38.44 0.73
C ASP A 334 -22.69 38.76 1.68
N ASP A 335 -21.89 39.78 1.39
CA ASP A 335 -20.82 40.27 2.27
C ASP A 335 -21.40 40.72 3.63
N LYS A 336 -22.56 41.39 3.65
CA LYS A 336 -23.25 41.76 4.89
C LYS A 336 -23.74 40.55 5.69
N ARG A 337 -24.25 39.51 5.01
CA ARG A 337 -24.68 38.26 5.66
C ARG A 337 -23.50 37.49 6.26
N ILE A 338 -22.38 37.43 5.53
CA ILE A 338 -21.14 36.84 6.04
C ILE A 338 -20.66 37.62 7.27
N LEU A 339 -20.65 38.96 7.20
CA LEU A 339 -20.23 39.79 8.33
C LEU A 339 -21.12 39.57 9.56
N GLN A 340 -22.44 39.47 9.38
CA GLN A 340 -23.38 39.12 10.45
C GLN A 340 -23.06 37.74 11.03
N PHE A 341 -22.89 36.73 10.18
CA PHE A 341 -22.57 35.36 10.60
C PHE A 341 -21.25 35.27 11.38
N VAL A 342 -20.21 35.99 10.95
CA VAL A 342 -18.92 36.06 11.65
C VAL A 342 -19.06 36.78 13.00
N ASN A 343 -19.85 37.86 13.07
CA ASN A 343 -20.07 38.61 14.31
C ASN A 343 -20.94 37.85 15.32
N ASP A 344 -21.93 37.08 14.85
CA ASP A 344 -22.84 36.33 15.72
C ASP A 344 -22.14 35.10 16.33
N HIS A 345 -21.24 34.47 15.57
CA HIS A 345 -20.60 33.22 15.98
C HIS A 345 -19.17 33.36 16.48
N GLU A 346 -18.47 34.46 16.17
CA GLU A 346 -17.07 34.71 16.57
C GLU A 346 -16.14 33.49 16.38
N PRO A 347 -15.93 33.01 15.14
CA PRO A 347 -15.09 31.84 14.87
C PRO A 347 -13.62 32.09 15.20
N ASP A 348 -12.96 31.10 15.82
CA ASP A 348 -11.51 31.14 16.08
C ASP A 348 -10.68 30.96 14.81
N LEU A 349 -11.23 30.21 13.85
CA LEU A 349 -10.54 29.74 12.65
C LEU A 349 -11.53 29.51 11.51
N ALA A 350 -11.18 29.96 10.32
CA ALA A 350 -11.90 29.65 9.10
C ALA A 350 -11.10 28.66 8.24
N ILE A 351 -11.78 27.64 7.72
CA ILE A 351 -11.22 26.71 6.75
C ILE A 351 -11.97 26.78 5.43
N ILE A 352 -11.24 26.94 4.34
CA ILE A 352 -11.77 26.92 2.97
C ILE A 352 -11.28 25.65 2.31
N GLY A 353 -12.18 24.86 1.76
CA GLY A 353 -11.77 23.67 1.05
C GLY A 353 -11.19 23.99 -0.32
N ALA A 354 -10.00 23.45 -0.60
CA ALA A 354 -9.20 23.78 -1.78
C ALA A 354 -9.56 22.89 -2.98
N THR A 355 -10.70 23.17 -3.63
CA THR A 355 -11.18 22.40 -4.80
C THR A 355 -10.74 22.97 -6.13
N ASN A 356 -10.66 24.29 -6.24
CA ASN A 356 -10.31 25.00 -7.47
C ASN A 356 -9.58 26.32 -7.16
N MET A 357 -9.10 27.01 -8.19
CA MET A 357 -8.44 28.32 -8.02
C MET A 357 -9.41 29.40 -7.50
N SER A 358 -10.72 29.22 -7.63
CA SER A 358 -11.72 30.18 -7.16
C SER A 358 -11.76 30.30 -5.62
N CYS A 359 -11.23 29.31 -4.90
CA CYS A 359 -11.06 29.35 -3.45
C CYS A 359 -10.15 30.51 -2.98
N ASP A 360 -9.21 30.98 -3.82
CA ASP A 360 -8.38 32.14 -3.50
C ASP A 360 -9.18 33.44 -3.46
N MET A 361 -10.16 33.59 -4.35
CA MET A 361 -11.05 34.74 -4.35
C MET A 361 -11.94 34.75 -3.11
N LEU A 362 -12.47 33.59 -2.73
CA LEU A 362 -13.21 33.37 -1.49
C LEU A 362 -12.42 33.80 -0.25
N LYS A 363 -11.14 33.43 -0.20
CA LYS A 363 -10.24 33.85 0.88
C LYS A 363 -10.05 35.36 0.92
N LEU A 364 -9.82 35.99 -0.24
CA LEU A 364 -9.66 37.44 -0.34
C LEU A 364 -10.94 38.17 0.10
N GLN A 365 -12.12 37.66 -0.25
CA GLN A 365 -13.40 38.22 0.21
C GLN A 365 -13.55 38.10 1.73
N LEU A 366 -13.31 36.92 2.30
CA LEU A 366 -13.39 36.72 3.75
C LEU A 366 -12.44 37.66 4.50
N LEU A 367 -11.19 37.79 4.05
CA LEU A 367 -10.22 38.73 4.62
C LEU A 367 -10.62 40.20 4.41
N GLY A 368 -11.24 40.52 3.27
CA GLY A 368 -11.76 41.85 2.97
C GLY A 368 -12.92 42.25 3.88
N ILE A 369 -13.81 41.31 4.19
CA ILE A 369 -14.96 41.53 5.08
C ILE A 369 -14.50 41.84 6.52
N GLU A 370 -13.39 41.25 6.96
CA GLU A 370 -12.79 41.62 8.27
C GLU A 370 -12.38 43.08 8.33
N SER A 371 -11.85 43.64 7.23
CA SER A 371 -11.43 45.04 7.21
C SER A 371 -12.60 46.03 7.32
N LEU A 372 -13.84 45.55 7.14
CA LEU A 372 -15.07 46.31 7.34
C LEU A 372 -15.58 46.26 8.80
N GLN A 373 -14.97 45.45 9.68
CA GLN A 373 -15.31 45.43 11.10
C GLN A 373 -14.85 46.70 11.82
N VAL A 374 -15.58 47.07 12.87
CA VAL A 374 -15.22 48.21 13.73
C VAL A 374 -13.92 47.88 14.48
N PRO A 375 -12.91 48.77 14.50
CA PRO A 375 -11.57 48.50 15.06
C PRO A 375 -11.56 47.98 16.51
N GLU A 376 -12.55 48.33 17.31
CA GLU A 376 -12.64 47.93 18.73
C GLU A 376 -13.07 46.46 18.96
N LYS A 377 -13.60 45.77 17.96
CA LYS A 377 -13.99 44.34 18.02
C LYS A 377 -13.11 43.41 17.16
N MET A 378 -12.00 43.93 16.66
CA MET A 378 -11.24 43.26 15.61
C MET A 378 -10.40 42.11 16.17
N ILE A 379 -10.92 40.88 16.10
CA ILE A 379 -10.14 39.65 16.26
C ILE A 379 -9.81 39.14 14.86
N PRO A 380 -8.52 39.09 14.43
CA PRO A 380 -8.18 38.63 13.10
C PRO A 380 -8.49 37.13 12.95
N LEU A 381 -9.43 36.83 12.06
CA LEU A 381 -9.84 35.51 11.61
C LEU A 381 -8.71 34.89 10.79
N ARG A 382 -8.18 33.79 11.32
CA ARG A 382 -7.19 33.01 10.59
C ARG A 382 -7.91 32.19 9.53
N VAL A 383 -7.53 32.35 8.26
CA VAL A 383 -8.09 31.56 7.15
C VAL A 383 -7.06 30.55 6.63
N VAL A 384 -7.42 29.26 6.60
CA VAL A 384 -6.56 28.15 6.19
C VAL A 384 -7.24 27.34 5.07
N TYR A 385 -6.44 26.75 4.17
CA TYR A 385 -6.94 25.83 3.16
C TYR A 385 -6.96 24.39 3.66
N GLY A 386 -8.03 23.67 3.34
CA GLY A 386 -8.20 22.25 3.67
C GLY A 386 -8.31 21.35 2.44
N ASP A 387 -7.80 20.13 2.56
CA ASP A 387 -8.00 19.06 1.57
C ASP A 387 -9.45 18.54 1.67
N GLU A 388 -10.25 18.76 0.62
CA GLU A 388 -11.64 18.28 0.57
C GLU A 388 -11.78 16.80 0.21
N THR A 389 -10.70 16.07 -0.12
CA THR A 389 -10.81 14.68 -0.63
C THR A 389 -11.56 13.76 0.32
N LEU A 390 -11.33 13.87 1.64
CA LEU A 390 -12.07 13.09 2.65
C LEU A 390 -13.50 13.60 2.83
N ALA A 391 -13.68 14.93 2.79
CA ALA A 391 -14.99 15.57 2.95
C ALA A 391 -15.96 15.18 1.82
N CYS A 392 -15.47 15.08 0.59
CA CYS A 392 -16.25 14.60 -0.57
C CYS A 392 -16.71 13.15 -0.41
N LEU A 393 -15.91 12.30 0.23
CA LEU A 393 -16.33 10.92 0.53
C LEU A 393 -17.40 10.90 1.63
N TYR A 394 -17.24 11.74 2.65
CA TYR A 394 -18.22 11.86 3.72
C TYR A 394 -19.58 12.33 3.21
N GLU A 395 -19.63 13.33 2.33
CA GLU A 395 -20.87 13.82 1.73
C GLU A 395 -21.78 12.72 1.18
N SER A 396 -21.21 11.76 0.44
CA SER A 396 -21.95 10.68 -0.21
C SER A 396 -22.10 9.41 0.64
N SER A 397 -21.51 9.40 1.84
CA SER A 397 -21.57 8.25 2.75
C SER A 397 -22.92 8.13 3.47
N GLN A 398 -23.32 6.90 3.81
CA GLN A 398 -24.51 6.67 4.61
C GLN A 398 -24.38 7.28 6.02
N ILE A 399 -23.19 7.20 6.61
CA ILE A 399 -22.96 7.72 7.97
C ILE A 399 -23.20 9.23 8.05
N SER A 400 -22.96 9.99 6.98
CA SER A 400 -23.25 11.42 6.96
C SER A 400 -24.74 11.72 6.91
N ALA A 401 -25.52 10.88 6.21
CA ALA A 401 -26.97 10.99 6.17
C ALA A 401 -27.59 10.69 7.55
N ASP A 402 -27.02 9.72 8.26
CA ASP A 402 -27.46 9.33 9.61
C ASP A 402 -27.07 10.38 10.67
N GLN A 403 -25.87 10.95 10.58
CA GLN A 403 -25.38 11.98 11.51
C GLN A 403 -26.00 13.37 11.28
N LEU A 404 -26.35 13.70 10.02
CA LEU A 404 -26.88 15.01 9.63
C LEU A 404 -28.17 14.84 8.80
N PRO A 405 -29.25 14.35 9.41
CA PRO A 405 -30.51 14.11 8.71
C PRO A 405 -31.09 15.43 8.19
N GLY A 406 -31.59 15.42 6.96
CA GLY A 406 -32.21 16.59 6.32
C GLY A 406 -31.23 17.66 5.80
N GLN A 407 -29.93 17.56 6.09
CA GLN A 407 -28.91 18.48 5.57
C GLN A 407 -28.52 18.14 4.12
N SER A 408 -28.18 19.17 3.34
CA SER A 408 -27.72 19.00 1.95
C SER A 408 -26.30 18.42 1.88
N GLY A 409 -25.93 17.86 0.72
CA GLY A 409 -24.60 17.27 0.52
C GLY A 409 -23.46 18.27 0.78
N MET A 410 -23.61 19.52 0.33
CA MET A 410 -22.62 20.57 0.57
C MET A 410 -22.44 20.90 2.07
N VAL A 411 -23.53 20.93 2.83
CA VAL A 411 -23.46 21.13 4.29
C VAL A 411 -22.69 19.98 4.93
N ARG A 412 -23.00 18.72 4.56
CA ARG A 412 -22.28 17.54 5.08
C ARG A 412 -20.79 17.59 4.72
N ARG A 413 -20.44 18.03 3.52
CA ARG A 413 -19.05 18.24 3.09
C ARG A 413 -18.34 19.29 3.95
N ALA A 414 -18.95 20.46 4.12
CA ALA A 414 -18.38 21.55 4.92
C ALA A 414 -18.21 21.14 6.39
N VAL A 415 -19.18 20.43 6.96
CA VAL A 415 -19.07 19.87 8.33
C VAL A 415 -17.87 18.92 8.41
N ALA A 416 -17.72 18.02 7.44
CA ALA A 416 -16.58 17.10 7.43
C ALA A 416 -15.23 17.80 7.32
N LEU A 417 -15.15 18.87 6.51
CA LEU A 417 -13.95 19.69 6.38
C LEU A 417 -13.56 20.35 7.71
N GLY A 418 -14.53 20.95 8.41
CA GLY A 418 -14.30 21.57 9.72
C GLY A 418 -13.93 20.56 10.81
N ARG A 419 -14.65 19.44 10.90
CA ARG A 419 -14.32 18.36 11.84
C ARG A 419 -12.95 17.75 11.55
N TYR A 420 -12.55 17.65 10.28
CA TYR A 420 -11.25 17.09 9.91
C TYR A 420 -10.11 18.00 10.37
N LEU A 421 -10.30 19.31 10.35
CA LEU A 421 -9.35 20.27 10.91
C LEU A 421 -9.24 20.17 12.44
N GLN A 422 -10.38 19.96 13.12
CA GLN A 422 -10.42 19.84 14.58
C GLN A 422 -9.86 18.51 15.08
N ASN A 423 -10.13 17.41 14.37
CA ASN A 423 -9.63 16.09 14.72
C ASN A 423 -9.57 15.17 13.48
N PRO A 424 -8.43 15.17 12.75
CA PRO A 424 -8.26 14.34 11.55
C PRO A 424 -8.44 12.85 11.84
N LEU A 425 -7.96 12.36 12.99
CA LEU A 425 -8.07 10.95 13.38
C LEU A 425 -9.51 10.51 13.57
N ALA A 426 -10.30 11.28 14.32
CA ALA A 426 -11.70 10.97 14.55
C ALA A 426 -12.49 10.97 13.22
N MET A 427 -12.25 11.96 12.37
CA MET A 427 -12.93 12.05 11.07
C MET A 427 -12.54 10.99 10.06
N VAL A 428 -11.29 10.53 10.07
CA VAL A 428 -10.89 9.38 9.25
C VAL A 428 -11.53 8.10 9.79
N ALA A 429 -11.61 7.96 11.12
CA ALA A 429 -12.21 6.80 11.77
C ALA A 429 -13.72 6.66 11.54
N THR A 430 -14.46 7.76 11.35
CA THR A 430 -15.91 7.69 11.05
C THR A 430 -16.20 7.06 9.69
N LEU A 431 -15.28 7.15 8.73
CA LEU A 431 -15.44 6.56 7.40
C LEU A 431 -14.90 5.12 7.29
N CYS A 432 -14.34 4.57 8.38
CA CYS A 432 -13.87 3.19 8.40
C CYS A 432 -15.05 2.22 8.36
N GLY A 433 -15.12 1.41 7.31
CA GLY A 433 -16.10 0.33 7.17
C GLY A 433 -15.83 -0.86 8.11
N PRO A 434 -16.69 -1.90 8.07
CA PRO A 434 -16.54 -3.10 8.91
C PRO A 434 -15.22 -3.84 8.67
N GLY A 435 -14.66 -3.78 7.44
CA GLY A 435 -13.34 -4.32 7.11
C GLY A 435 -12.17 -3.45 7.56
N ARG A 436 -12.42 -2.32 8.26
CA ARG A 436 -11.43 -1.28 8.60
C ARG A 436 -10.81 -0.62 7.37
N GLU A 437 -11.55 -0.59 6.26
CA GLU A 437 -11.17 0.13 5.04
C GLU A 437 -11.91 1.46 4.89
N ILE A 438 -11.30 2.38 4.14
CA ILE A 438 -11.96 3.61 3.66
C ILE A 438 -12.05 3.48 2.15
N LEU A 439 -13.26 3.25 1.66
CA LEU A 439 -13.49 3.05 0.23
C LEU A 439 -13.15 4.33 -0.55
N SER A 440 -12.50 4.16 -1.68
CA SER A 440 -12.20 5.23 -2.66
C SER A 440 -11.27 6.36 -2.18
N TRP A 441 -10.75 6.34 -0.95
CA TRP A 441 -9.75 7.32 -0.53
C TRP A 441 -8.39 6.96 -1.09
N LYS A 442 -7.82 7.86 -1.90
CA LYS A 442 -6.50 7.71 -2.50
C LYS A 442 -5.50 8.60 -1.74
N PRO A 443 -4.88 8.10 -0.66
CA PRO A 443 -3.95 8.91 0.14
C PRO A 443 -2.66 9.25 -0.63
N LEU A 444 -2.27 8.39 -1.57
CA LEU A 444 -1.25 8.66 -2.56
C LEU A 444 -1.91 9.23 -3.82
N THR A 445 -1.49 10.43 -4.24
CA THR A 445 -1.61 10.82 -5.65
C THR A 445 -0.98 9.70 -6.46
N SER A 446 -1.73 9.11 -7.39
CA SER A 446 -1.41 7.81 -7.99
C SER A 446 0.09 7.66 -8.28
N PRO A 447 0.76 6.57 -7.85
CA PRO A 447 2.09 6.26 -8.37
C PRO A 447 2.08 6.04 -9.90
N PHE A 448 0.88 5.93 -10.47
CA PHE A 448 0.55 5.88 -11.89
C PHE A 448 0.51 7.24 -12.59
N SER A 449 1.01 8.33 -11.98
CA SER A 449 1.24 9.55 -12.76
C SER A 449 2.30 9.22 -13.81
N PRO A 450 1.96 9.28 -15.11
CA PRO A 450 2.93 8.96 -16.13
C PRO A 450 3.97 10.07 -16.10
N GLN A 451 5.20 9.75 -15.69
CA GLN A 451 6.35 10.35 -16.37
C GLN A 451 6.53 9.74 -17.77
N MET A 452 5.45 9.29 -18.42
CA MET A 452 5.38 9.17 -19.87
C MET A 452 5.32 10.59 -20.42
N ARG A 453 6.49 11.23 -20.51
CA ARG A 453 6.64 12.40 -21.36
C ARG A 453 6.51 11.91 -22.80
N SER A 454 5.35 12.18 -23.41
CA SER A 454 5.29 12.27 -24.87
C SER A 454 6.18 13.45 -25.25
N THR A 455 7.36 13.16 -25.79
CA THR A 455 8.10 14.14 -26.58
C THR A 455 7.26 14.36 -27.83
N ARG A 456 6.60 15.52 -27.92
CA ARG A 456 6.23 16.09 -29.20
C ARG A 456 7.47 16.55 -29.94
#